data_AF-A0A940WDN5-F1
#
_entry.id   AF-A0A940WDN5-F1
#
_cell.length_a   1.000
_cell.length_b   1.000
_cell.length_c   1.000
_cell.angle_alpha   90.00
_cell.angle_beta   90.00
_cell.angle_gamma   90.00
#
_symmetry.space_group_name_H-M   'P 1'
#
loop_
_entity.id
_entity.type
_entity.pdbx_description
1 polymer ?
#
loop_
_entity_poly.entity_id
_entity_poly.type
_entity_poly.pdbx_seq_one_letter_code
_entity_poly.pdbx_strand_id
1 'polypeptide(L)'
;MTTETHFRPADTLPGYSICSRCEVPTPNDRVRLHAEAHAAQDRWNAELRGLVSQLQVQLVEAQGRLDEQPALPSALPPPVLDDDELGFGPISDEALQRWVTAPRERFVRVRLAGSADDVQAALALLHSRHIHLDATSGPVLRRDARGVNLYGTIDIGEWLRFAAGQLAERPPTGAARIAAEVAELRQQVARTYEDGEALNEAYRERARLVAFLAAVFPAVIAYNDEQSPEWPVVYVDTPCGQLSWHIAERDLYLFEHVQRVDGGDVRAAWDGHNTGEKYVRLQQLVERTVLRERAPAEGGM
;
A
#
# COMPACT_ATOMS: atom_id res chain seq x y z
N MET A 1 2.76 -26.96 28.87
CA MET A 1 1.61 -27.60 28.22
C MET A 1 2.13 -28.29 26.98
N THR A 2 1.98 -29.61 26.89
CA THR A 2 2.44 -30.39 25.74
C THR A 2 1.58 -30.07 24.51
N THR A 3 2.16 -30.09 23.32
CA THR A 3 1.52 -29.70 22.04
C THR A 3 0.26 -30.51 21.67
N GLU A 4 -0.01 -31.60 22.36
CA GLU A 4 -1.15 -32.50 22.10
C GLU A 4 -2.49 -32.00 22.67
N THR A 5 -2.53 -30.98 23.53
CA THR A 5 -3.80 -30.52 24.14
C THR A 5 -4.81 -29.87 23.17
N HIS A 6 -4.43 -29.62 21.92
CA HIS A 6 -5.28 -28.92 20.94
C HIS A 6 -5.87 -29.83 19.86
N PHE A 7 -5.81 -31.14 20.02
CA PHE A 7 -6.35 -32.08 19.03
C PHE A 7 -7.35 -33.02 19.68
N ARG A 8 -8.50 -33.19 19.03
CA ARG A 8 -9.49 -34.23 19.39
C ARG A 8 -9.56 -35.26 18.27
N PRO A 9 -9.82 -36.55 18.56
CA PRO A 9 -10.05 -37.55 17.51
C PRO A 9 -11.16 -37.10 16.55
N ALA A 10 -11.00 -37.38 15.25
CA ALA A 10 -12.05 -37.15 14.29
C ALA A 10 -13.03 -38.33 14.30
N ASP A 11 -14.23 -38.14 14.84
CA ASP A 11 -15.23 -39.21 15.00
C ASP A 11 -15.63 -39.88 13.67
N THR A 12 -15.52 -39.15 12.56
CA THR A 12 -15.91 -39.61 11.22
C THR A 12 -14.74 -39.99 10.31
N LEU A 13 -13.49 -39.77 10.73
CA LEU A 13 -12.30 -39.95 9.89
C LEU A 13 -11.20 -40.72 10.65
N PRO A 14 -11.18 -42.07 10.57
CA PRO A 14 -10.13 -42.88 11.19
C PRO A 14 -8.72 -42.44 10.73
N GLY A 15 -7.80 -42.29 11.67
CA GLY A 15 -6.43 -41.83 11.40
C GLY A 15 -6.26 -40.31 11.33
N TYR A 16 -7.31 -39.54 11.60
CA TYR A 16 -7.28 -38.07 11.68
C TYR A 16 -7.64 -37.58 13.07
N SER A 17 -7.12 -36.39 13.40
CA SER A 17 -7.49 -35.58 14.56
C SER A 17 -7.92 -34.19 14.10
N ILE A 18 -8.94 -33.61 14.74
CA ILE A 18 -9.42 -32.26 14.47
C ILE A 18 -8.69 -31.30 15.41
N CYS A 19 -8.02 -30.30 14.85
CA CYS A 19 -7.43 -29.23 15.65
C CYS A 19 -8.54 -28.37 16.28
N SER A 20 -8.55 -28.18 17.59
CA SER A 20 -9.54 -27.37 18.30
C SER A 20 -9.40 -25.86 18.05
N ARG A 21 -8.31 -25.43 17.41
CA ARG A 21 -8.04 -24.02 17.13
C ARG A 21 -8.57 -23.58 15.76
N CYS A 22 -8.36 -24.38 14.72
CA CYS A 22 -8.72 -24.05 13.35
C CYS A 22 -9.76 -25.00 12.74
N GLU A 23 -10.17 -26.03 13.49
CA GLU A 23 -11.14 -27.06 13.08
C GLU A 23 -10.73 -27.89 11.86
N VAL A 24 -9.46 -27.83 11.45
CA VAL A 24 -8.93 -28.59 10.32
C VAL A 24 -8.65 -30.05 10.72
N PRO A 25 -9.23 -31.03 10.00
CA PRO A 25 -8.84 -32.44 10.12
C PRO A 25 -7.37 -32.62 9.70
N THR A 26 -6.57 -33.21 10.57
CA THR A 26 -5.13 -33.38 10.40
C THR A 26 -4.78 -34.86 10.55
N PRO A 27 -4.05 -35.48 9.60
CA PRO A 27 -3.56 -36.84 9.76
C PRO A 27 -2.77 -37.00 11.05
N ASN A 28 -2.95 -38.12 11.77
CA ASN A 28 -2.36 -38.31 13.10
C ASN A 28 -0.81 -38.24 13.09
N ASP A 29 -0.17 -38.64 11.99
CA ASP A 29 1.29 -38.54 11.78
C ASP A 29 1.77 -37.09 11.51
N ARG A 30 0.85 -36.16 11.22
CA ARG A 30 1.12 -34.74 10.94
C ARG A 30 0.67 -33.79 12.06
N VAL A 31 0.02 -34.27 13.11
CA VAL A 31 -0.47 -33.47 14.24
C VAL A 31 0.64 -32.61 14.86
N ARG A 32 1.84 -33.18 15.05
CA ARG A 32 2.98 -32.44 15.60
C ARG A 32 3.40 -31.26 14.71
N LEU A 33 3.52 -31.49 13.41
CA LEU A 33 3.89 -30.45 12.45
C LEU A 33 2.85 -29.33 12.41
N HIS A 34 1.56 -29.69 12.45
CA HIS A 34 0.46 -28.73 12.51
C HIS A 34 0.49 -27.91 13.81
N ALA A 35 0.77 -28.54 14.95
CA ALA A 35 0.92 -27.84 16.24
C ALA A 35 2.12 -26.87 16.22
N GLU A 36 3.25 -27.29 15.64
CA GLU A 36 4.44 -26.45 15.48
C GLU A 36 4.15 -25.23 14.57
N ALA A 37 3.34 -25.40 13.52
CA ALA A 37 2.89 -24.31 12.65
C ALA A 37 2.04 -23.28 13.41
N HIS A 38 1.10 -23.72 14.25
CA HIS A 38 0.34 -22.82 15.11
C HIS A 38 1.22 -22.07 16.12
N ALA A 39 2.19 -22.76 16.73
CA ALA A 39 3.13 -22.12 17.64
C ALA A 39 4.01 -21.08 16.93
N ALA A 40 4.42 -21.34 15.67
CA ALA A 40 5.13 -20.36 14.86
C ALA A 40 4.24 -19.15 14.53
N GLN A 41 2.99 -19.38 14.13
CA GLN A 41 2.02 -18.32 13.90
C GLN A 41 1.78 -17.45 15.14
N ASP A 42 1.73 -18.06 16.33
CA ASP A 42 1.58 -17.33 17.60
C ASP A 42 2.75 -16.43 17.91
N ARG A 43 3.98 -16.92 17.71
CA ARG A 43 5.19 -16.12 17.89
C ARG A 43 5.20 -14.92 16.95
N TRP A 44 4.92 -15.15 15.67
CA TRP A 44 4.85 -14.08 14.68
C TRP A 44 3.76 -13.05 15.01
N ASN A 45 2.56 -13.50 15.40
CA ASN A 45 1.48 -12.61 15.83
C ASN A 45 1.85 -11.79 17.07
N ALA A 46 2.62 -12.38 18.02
CA ALA A 46 3.09 -11.67 19.20
C ALA A 46 4.15 -10.61 18.85
N GLU A 47 5.09 -10.94 17.97
CA GLU A 47 6.10 -10.00 17.46
C GLU A 47 5.44 -8.81 16.75
N LEU A 48 4.48 -9.08 15.86
CA LEU A 48 3.73 -8.02 15.17
C LEU A 48 2.97 -7.12 16.13
N ARG A 49 2.29 -7.66 17.14
CA ARG A 49 1.63 -6.84 18.17
C ARG A 49 2.63 -5.97 18.91
N GLY A 50 3.83 -6.47 19.16
CA GLY A 50 4.93 -5.70 19.75
C GLY A 50 5.34 -4.52 18.88
N LEU A 51 5.56 -4.75 17.58
CA LEU A 51 5.92 -3.71 16.61
C LEU A 51 4.81 -2.65 16.46
N VAL A 52 3.55 -3.08 16.34
CA VAL A 52 2.40 -2.15 16.26
C VAL A 52 2.32 -1.28 17.51
N SER A 53 2.50 -1.87 18.69
CA SER A 53 2.50 -1.12 19.95
C SER A 53 3.64 -0.09 20.01
N GLN A 54 4.85 -0.44 19.52
CA GLN A 54 5.97 0.49 19.46
C GLN A 54 5.70 1.66 18.51
N LEU A 55 5.14 1.39 17.32
CA LEU A 55 4.78 2.43 16.36
C LEU A 55 3.69 3.36 16.92
N GLN A 56 2.73 2.81 17.65
CA GLN A 56 1.69 3.61 18.29
C GLN A 56 2.24 4.55 19.37
N VAL A 57 3.22 4.10 20.17
CA VAL A 57 3.93 4.96 21.13
C VAL A 57 4.68 6.07 20.39
N GLN A 58 5.42 5.74 19.33
CA GLN A 58 6.15 6.74 18.54
C GLN A 58 5.22 7.78 17.89
N LEU A 59 4.04 7.36 17.44
CA LEU A 59 3.05 8.27 16.88
C LEU A 59 2.52 9.25 17.93
N VAL A 60 2.19 8.77 19.13
CA VAL A 60 1.73 9.61 20.24
C VAL A 60 2.83 10.59 20.67
N GLU A 61 4.09 10.15 20.74
CA GLU A 61 5.23 11.03 21.04
C GLU A 61 5.47 12.08 19.95
N ALA A 62 5.24 11.73 18.68
CA ALA A 62 5.34 12.67 17.57
C ALA A 62 4.21 13.70 17.60
N GLN A 63 2.99 13.28 17.96
CA GLN A 63 1.84 14.16 18.15
C GLN A 63 2.04 15.10 19.34
N GLY A 64 2.50 14.60 20.50
CA GLY A 64 2.81 15.44 21.65
C GLY A 64 3.86 16.51 21.35
N ARG A 65 4.88 16.18 20.54
CA ARG A 65 5.87 17.16 20.08
C ARG A 65 5.31 18.23 19.13
N LEU A 66 4.24 17.92 18.40
CA LEU A 66 3.53 18.89 17.57
C LEU A 66 2.64 19.79 18.42
N ASP A 67 2.01 19.25 19.48
CA ASP A 67 1.16 20.01 20.40
C ASP A 67 1.95 20.91 21.38
N GLU A 68 3.19 20.55 21.69
CA GLU A 68 4.13 21.37 22.49
C GLU A 68 4.77 22.51 21.69
N GLN A 69 4.56 22.58 20.37
CA GLN A 69 4.88 23.80 19.64
C GLN A 69 3.98 24.93 20.15
N PRO A 70 4.54 26.10 20.51
CA PRO A 70 3.71 27.20 21.00
C PRO A 70 2.63 27.50 19.96
N ALA A 71 1.37 27.49 20.42
CA ALA A 71 0.23 27.84 19.57
C ALA A 71 0.56 29.14 18.84
N LEU A 72 0.53 29.09 17.50
CA LEU A 72 0.61 30.29 16.67
C LEU A 72 -0.36 31.32 17.25
N PRO A 73 0.07 32.57 17.53
CA PRO A 73 -0.81 33.56 18.13
C PRO A 73 -2.08 33.70 17.28
N SER A 74 -3.23 33.46 17.90
CA SER A 74 -4.56 33.57 17.30
C SER A 74 -4.92 35.05 17.12
N ALA A 75 -4.29 35.69 16.14
CA ALA A 75 -4.72 36.90 15.45
C ALA A 75 -3.52 37.38 14.61
N LEU A 76 -3.28 36.71 13.48
CA LEU A 76 -2.82 37.48 12.33
C LEU A 76 -4.06 38.26 11.84
N PRO A 77 -3.97 39.59 11.60
CA PRO A 77 -4.98 40.23 10.76
C PRO A 77 -5.04 39.43 9.44
N PRO A 78 -6.22 39.34 8.78
CA PRO A 78 -6.27 38.72 7.47
C PRO A 78 -5.19 39.38 6.60
N PRO A 79 -4.48 38.62 5.75
CA PRO A 79 -3.52 39.23 4.85
C PRO A 79 -4.26 40.34 4.10
N VAL A 80 -3.85 41.58 4.33
CA VAL A 80 -4.02 42.60 3.31
C VAL A 80 -3.10 42.11 2.21
N LEU A 81 -3.71 41.48 1.22
CA LEU A 81 -3.13 41.38 -0.11
C LEU A 81 -3.08 42.83 -0.60
N ASP A 82 -1.93 43.48 -0.37
CA ASP A 82 -1.53 44.59 -1.21
C ASP A 82 -1.08 43.92 -2.51
N ASP A 83 -1.88 44.08 -3.57
CA ASP A 83 -1.70 43.49 -4.89
C ASP A 83 -0.42 43.97 -5.62
N ASP A 84 0.49 44.67 -4.93
CA ASP A 84 1.67 45.33 -5.50
C ASP A 84 3.03 44.73 -5.08
N GLU A 85 3.11 43.65 -4.29
CA GLU A 85 4.38 42.93 -4.02
C GLU A 85 4.54 41.57 -4.74
N LEU A 86 3.67 41.29 -5.71
CA LEU A 86 4.02 40.54 -6.91
C LEU A 86 4.07 41.52 -8.09
N GLY A 87 5.04 42.44 -8.03
CA GLY A 87 5.29 43.40 -9.09
C GLY A 87 5.73 42.73 -10.40
N PHE A 88 4.77 42.24 -11.18
CA PHE A 88 4.82 42.29 -12.64
C PHE A 88 4.53 43.74 -13.07
N GLY A 89 5.45 44.66 -12.78
CA GLY A 89 5.45 45.97 -13.44
C GLY A 89 5.83 45.79 -14.92
N PRO A 90 5.37 46.65 -15.84
CA PRO A 90 5.82 46.61 -17.22
C PRO A 90 7.34 46.78 -17.23
N ILE A 91 8.02 45.70 -17.62
CA ILE A 91 9.45 45.71 -17.80
C ILE A 91 9.72 46.76 -18.89
N SER A 92 10.59 47.75 -18.61
CA SER A 92 11.01 48.67 -19.67
C SER A 92 11.61 47.85 -20.81
N ASP A 93 11.39 48.24 -22.07
CA ASP A 93 11.88 47.45 -23.22
C ASP A 93 13.39 47.18 -23.13
N GLU A 94 14.14 48.06 -22.47
CA GLU A 94 15.57 47.91 -22.17
C GLU A 94 15.87 46.85 -21.09
N ALA A 95 15.05 46.76 -20.04
CA ALA A 95 15.15 45.70 -19.03
C ALA A 95 14.67 44.34 -19.58
N LEU A 96 13.69 44.33 -20.49
CA LEU A 96 13.16 43.12 -21.12
C LEU A 96 14.19 42.56 -22.11
N GLN A 97 14.83 43.43 -22.91
CA GLN A 97 15.92 43.02 -23.80
C GLN A 97 17.12 42.47 -23.04
N ARG A 98 17.51 43.06 -21.91
CA ARG A 98 18.61 42.51 -21.08
C ARG A 98 18.25 41.16 -20.46
N TRP A 99 16.99 40.95 -20.05
CA TRP A 99 16.53 39.71 -19.44
C TRP A 99 16.39 38.54 -20.43
N VAL A 100 15.89 38.81 -21.64
CA VAL A 100 15.71 37.79 -22.68
C VAL A 100 17.05 37.27 -23.22
N THR A 101 18.12 38.06 -23.16
CA THR A 101 19.45 37.67 -23.67
C THR A 101 20.39 37.07 -22.63
N ALA A 102 20.06 37.11 -21.34
CA ALA A 102 20.93 36.57 -20.29
C ALA A 102 20.72 35.05 -20.12
N PRO A 103 21.79 34.23 -20.11
CA PRO A 103 21.67 32.81 -19.83
C PRO A 103 21.23 32.62 -18.38
N ARG A 104 20.00 32.16 -18.18
CA ARG A 104 19.30 31.86 -16.91
C ARG A 104 20.21 31.63 -15.69
N GLU A 105 20.42 32.66 -14.88
CA GLU A 105 20.93 32.50 -13.51
C GLU A 105 19.75 32.60 -12.52
N ARG A 106 19.50 31.50 -11.79
CA ARG A 106 18.37 31.30 -10.87
C ARG A 106 18.77 31.74 -9.47
N PHE A 107 18.64 33.04 -9.22
CA PHE A 107 18.91 33.61 -7.91
C PHE A 107 17.63 33.75 -7.08
N VAL A 108 17.72 33.41 -5.79
CA VAL A 108 16.64 33.65 -4.82
C VAL A 108 17.19 34.44 -3.64
N ARG A 109 16.44 35.47 -3.24
CA ARG A 109 16.74 36.25 -2.04
C ARG A 109 16.27 35.46 -0.83
N VAL A 110 17.18 35.13 0.07
CA VAL A 110 16.89 34.36 1.27
C VAL A 110 17.06 35.25 2.51
N ARG A 111 16.09 35.19 3.42
CA ARG A 111 16.17 35.80 4.75
C ARG A 111 16.50 34.72 5.76
N LEU A 112 17.64 34.85 6.43
CA LEU A 112 17.98 34.02 7.59
C LEU A 112 17.75 34.85 8.86
N ALA A 113 16.99 34.29 9.81
CA ALA A 113 16.71 34.91 11.10
C ALA A 113 16.87 33.86 12.21
N GLY A 114 17.54 34.23 13.29
CA GLY A 114 17.85 33.35 14.41
C GLY A 114 18.79 34.02 15.40
N SER A 115 19.30 33.24 16.38
CA SER A 115 20.38 33.74 17.23
C SER A 115 21.64 34.02 16.39
N ALA A 116 22.55 34.84 16.90
CA ALA A 116 23.79 35.14 16.18
C ALA A 116 24.59 33.86 15.85
N ASP A 117 24.61 32.89 16.77
CA ASP A 117 25.30 31.61 16.58
C ASP A 117 24.61 30.75 15.52
N ASP A 118 23.27 30.75 15.45
CA ASP A 118 22.50 30.01 14.42
C ASP A 118 22.72 30.59 13.02
N VAL A 119 22.72 31.92 12.90
CA VAL A 119 22.98 32.60 11.63
C VAL A 119 24.42 32.35 11.19
N GLN A 120 25.37 32.35 12.13
CA GLN A 120 26.78 32.09 11.84
C GLN A 120 27.06 30.62 11.50
N ALA A 121 26.35 29.67 12.13
CA ALA A 121 26.38 28.27 11.77
C ALA A 121 25.74 28.02 10.39
N ALA A 122 24.61 28.66 10.08
CA ALA A 122 23.98 28.61 8.76
C ALA A 122 24.91 29.19 7.67
N LEU A 123 25.60 30.29 7.97
CA LEU A 123 26.63 30.87 7.10
C LEU A 123 27.87 29.98 6.95
N ALA A 124 28.27 29.25 7.99
CA ALA A 124 29.37 28.28 7.90
C ALA A 124 28.98 27.07 7.04
N LEU A 125 27.72 26.63 7.10
CA LEU A 125 27.15 25.59 6.23
C LEU A 125 27.01 26.07 4.78
N LEU A 126 26.59 27.32 4.60
CA LEU A 126 26.56 28.02 3.31
C LEU A 126 27.95 28.56 3.01
N HIS A 127 28.88 27.66 2.69
CA HIS A 127 30.26 28.02 2.35
C HIS A 127 30.29 29.28 1.49
N SER A 128 31.17 30.25 1.82
CA SER A 128 31.15 31.63 1.28
C SER A 128 31.22 31.75 -0.26
N ARG A 129 31.47 30.64 -0.95
CA ARG A 129 31.45 30.51 -2.41
C ARG A 129 30.03 30.49 -3.02
N HIS A 130 28.99 30.19 -2.24
CA HIS A 130 27.62 30.00 -2.74
C HIS A 130 26.68 31.19 -2.49
N ILE A 131 27.18 32.24 -1.84
CA ILE A 131 26.47 33.48 -1.62
C ILE A 131 27.09 34.53 -2.54
N HIS A 132 26.41 34.85 -3.64
CA HIS A 132 26.84 35.92 -4.53
C HIS A 132 26.39 37.25 -3.95
N LEU A 133 27.37 38.07 -3.59
CA LEU A 133 27.14 39.44 -3.16
C LEU A 133 26.96 40.31 -4.40
N ASP A 134 25.80 40.95 -4.54
CA ASP A 134 25.63 42.00 -5.53
C ASP A 134 26.68 43.09 -5.26
N ALA A 135 27.45 43.45 -6.28
CA ALA A 135 28.59 44.37 -6.18
C ALA A 135 28.20 45.77 -5.68
N THR A 136 26.90 46.11 -5.71
CA THR A 136 26.36 47.40 -5.25
C THR A 136 25.90 47.43 -3.78
N SER A 137 25.72 46.30 -3.10
CA SER A 137 25.07 46.28 -1.79
C SER A 137 25.54 45.10 -0.94
N GLY A 138 26.76 45.19 -0.40
CA GLY A 138 27.32 44.19 0.53
C GLY A 138 26.35 43.77 1.65
N PRO A 139 26.65 42.68 2.38
CA PRO A 139 25.69 42.02 3.26
C PRO A 139 25.07 43.01 4.25
N VAL A 140 23.75 43.19 4.15
CA VAL A 140 23.02 44.04 5.10
C VAL A 140 22.71 43.20 6.33
N LEU A 141 23.61 43.25 7.31
CA LEU A 141 23.36 42.74 8.64
C LEU A 141 22.43 43.73 9.36
N ARG A 142 21.19 43.32 9.61
CA ARG A 142 20.25 44.08 10.44
C ARG A 142 20.02 43.34 11.75
N ARG A 143 20.48 43.93 12.85
CA ARG A 143 20.19 43.45 14.19
C ARG A 143 18.90 44.11 14.68
N ASP A 144 17.95 43.31 15.13
CA ASP A 144 16.73 43.78 15.76
C ASP A 144 16.50 43.06 17.10
N ALA A 145 15.40 43.38 17.79
CA ALA A 145 15.05 42.79 19.09
C ALA A 145 14.82 41.27 19.04
N ARG A 146 14.72 40.66 17.84
CA ARG A 146 14.48 39.24 17.59
C ARG A 146 15.72 38.48 17.08
N GLY A 147 16.82 39.17 16.76
CA GLY A 147 18.08 38.52 16.35
C GLY A 147 18.88 39.27 15.27
N VAL A 148 19.69 38.53 14.52
CA VAL A 148 20.46 39.03 13.36
C VAL A 148 19.76 38.59 12.08
N ASN A 149 19.47 39.54 11.18
CA ASN A 149 18.95 39.24 9.85
C ASN A 149 20.06 39.45 8.82
N LEU A 150 20.28 38.44 7.96
CA LEU A 150 21.17 38.53 6.82
C LEU A 150 20.36 38.41 5.52
N TYR A 151 20.62 39.31 4.58
CA TYR A 151 20.06 39.28 3.24
C TYR A 151 21.18 38.97 2.24
N GLY A 152 21.00 37.91 1.45
CA GLY A 152 21.96 37.50 0.43
C GLY A 152 21.29 36.75 -0.71
N THR A 153 22.02 36.58 -1.80
CA THR A 153 21.57 35.89 -3.01
C THR A 153 22.29 34.55 -3.10
N ILE A 154 21.54 33.44 -3.20
CA ILE A 154 22.11 32.09 -3.27
C ILE A 154 21.90 31.51 -4.67
N ASP A 155 22.94 30.89 -5.24
CA ASP A 155 22.79 30.01 -6.40
C ASP A 155 22.20 28.67 -5.93
N ILE A 156 20.93 28.44 -6.25
CA ILE A 156 20.20 27.24 -5.83
C ILE A 156 20.82 25.97 -6.43
N GLY A 157 21.32 26.03 -7.67
CA GLY A 157 21.89 24.87 -8.34
C GLY A 157 23.19 24.42 -7.69
N GLU A 158 24.03 25.37 -7.28
CA GLU A 158 25.28 25.05 -6.58
C GLU A 158 25.03 24.59 -5.14
N TRP A 159 24.09 25.22 -4.43
CA TRP A 159 23.68 24.81 -3.09
C TRP A 159 23.11 23.39 -3.05
N LEU A 160 22.24 23.02 -3.99
CA LEU A 160 21.68 21.67 -4.08
C LEU A 160 22.76 20.61 -4.33
N ARG A 161 23.77 20.91 -5.16
CA ARG A 161 24.91 20.00 -5.40
C ARG A 161 25.75 19.81 -4.14
N PHE A 162 26.02 20.89 -3.40
CA PHE A 162 26.71 20.82 -2.11
C PHE A 162 25.93 20.02 -1.06
N ALA A 163 24.62 20.30 -0.92
CA ALA A 163 23.75 19.59 0.01
C ALA A 163 23.67 18.08 -0.30
N ALA A 164 23.61 17.71 -1.58
CA ALA A 164 23.65 16.31 -2.01
C ALA A 164 24.98 15.62 -1.68
N GLY A 165 26.12 16.31 -1.80
CA GLY A 165 27.43 15.79 -1.40
C GLY A 165 27.53 15.54 0.10
N GLN A 166 27.04 16.47 0.93
CA GLN A 166 27.04 16.32 2.40
C GLN A 166 26.07 15.23 2.90
N LEU A 167 24.99 14.97 2.16
CA LEU A 167 24.07 13.86 2.43
C LEU A 167 24.68 12.49 2.10
N ALA A 168 25.61 12.42 1.16
CA ALA A 168 26.31 11.18 0.78
C ALA A 168 27.41 10.77 1.78
N GLU A 169 27.98 11.72 2.52
CA GLU A 169 29.06 11.47 3.50
C GLU A 169 28.55 11.25 4.94
N ARG A 170 27.24 11.40 5.21
CA ARG A 170 26.66 11.08 6.51
C ARG A 170 26.33 9.59 6.63
N PRO A 171 26.62 8.94 7.78
CA PRO A 171 26.18 7.56 8.01
C PRO A 171 24.65 7.50 7.88
N PRO A 172 24.12 6.44 7.26
CA PRO A 172 22.71 6.36 6.87
C PRO A 172 21.83 6.53 8.10
N THR A 173 20.97 7.55 8.08
CA THR A 173 19.91 7.73 9.08
C THR A 173 18.91 6.59 8.99
N GLY A 174 18.10 6.41 10.05
CA GLY A 174 17.08 5.36 10.12
C GLY A 174 16.15 5.28 8.90
N ALA A 175 15.92 6.38 8.18
CA ALA A 175 15.13 6.41 6.95
C ALA A 175 15.77 5.63 5.78
N ALA A 176 17.10 5.70 5.61
CA ALA A 176 17.80 4.93 4.58
C ALA A 176 17.84 3.43 4.94
N ARG A 177 17.95 3.11 6.24
CA ARG A 177 17.83 1.74 6.74
C ARG A 177 16.42 1.17 6.49
N ILE A 178 15.39 1.94 6.82
CA ILE A 178 13.99 1.57 6.58
C ILE A 178 13.71 1.44 5.07
N ALA A 179 14.25 2.33 4.23
CA ALA A 179 14.08 2.22 2.78
C ALA A 179 14.75 0.96 2.21
N ALA A 180 15.93 0.58 2.70
CA ALA A 180 16.60 -0.66 2.34
C ALA A 180 15.83 -1.89 2.83
N GLU A 181 15.32 -1.87 4.07
CA GLU A 181 14.52 -2.94 4.67
C GLU A 181 13.18 -3.13 3.94
N VAL A 182 12.52 -2.04 3.54
CA VAL A 182 11.31 -2.06 2.71
C VAL A 182 11.61 -2.59 1.30
N ALA A 183 12.75 -2.22 0.71
CA ALA A 183 13.17 -2.75 -0.60
C ALA A 183 13.48 -4.25 -0.53
N GLU A 184 14.12 -4.71 0.55
CA GLU A 184 14.42 -6.12 0.79
C GLU A 184 13.14 -6.93 1.06
N LEU A 185 12.23 -6.43 1.90
CA LEU A 185 10.92 -7.04 2.12
C LEU A 185 10.10 -7.10 0.82
N ARG A 186 10.14 -6.07 -0.02
CA ARG A 186 9.51 -6.10 -1.35
C ARG A 186 10.11 -7.18 -2.25
N GLN A 187 11.43 -7.32 -2.26
CA GLN A 187 12.09 -8.41 -2.99
C GLN A 187 11.82 -9.79 -2.39
N GLN A 188 11.64 -9.89 -1.07
CA GLN A 188 11.34 -11.15 -0.41
C GLN A 188 9.90 -11.57 -0.69
N VAL A 189 8.95 -10.64 -0.60
CA VAL A 189 7.56 -10.82 -1.02
C VAL A 189 7.48 -11.17 -2.50
N ALA A 190 8.21 -10.48 -3.38
CA ALA A 190 8.29 -10.83 -4.81
C ALA A 190 8.82 -12.25 -5.03
N ARG A 191 9.86 -12.67 -4.30
CA ARG A 191 10.38 -14.05 -4.33
C ARG A 191 9.37 -15.08 -3.79
N THR A 192 8.58 -14.73 -2.77
CA THR A 192 7.47 -15.58 -2.29
C THR A 192 6.32 -15.67 -3.30
N TYR A 193 6.11 -14.64 -4.13
CA TYR A 193 5.19 -14.70 -5.27
C TYR A 193 5.77 -15.49 -6.45
N GLU A 194 7.11 -15.53 -6.61
CA GLU A 194 7.81 -16.40 -7.57
C GLU A 194 7.82 -17.87 -7.13
N ASP A 195 7.76 -18.17 -5.82
CA ASP A 195 7.32 -19.47 -5.24
C ASP A 195 5.80 -19.72 -5.46
N GLY A 196 5.24 -19.10 -6.50
CA GLY A 196 3.85 -19.16 -6.90
C GLY A 196 3.38 -20.54 -7.35
N GLU A 197 4.20 -21.60 -7.34
CA GLU A 197 3.74 -22.95 -7.67
C GLU A 197 2.64 -23.44 -6.72
N ALA A 198 2.81 -23.27 -5.41
CA ALA A 198 1.80 -23.70 -4.44
C ALA A 198 0.50 -22.89 -4.58
N LEU A 199 0.62 -21.58 -4.79
CA LEU A 199 -0.51 -20.70 -5.04
C LEU A 199 -1.18 -21.01 -6.39
N ASN A 200 -0.40 -21.30 -7.42
CA ASN A 200 -0.86 -21.69 -8.74
C ASN A 200 -1.59 -23.04 -8.70
N GLU A 201 -1.12 -24.00 -7.89
CA GLU A 201 -1.81 -25.27 -7.72
C GLU A 201 -3.12 -25.09 -6.95
N ALA A 202 -3.16 -24.24 -5.91
CA ALA A 202 -4.41 -23.91 -5.23
C ALA A 202 -5.43 -23.24 -6.18
N TYR A 203 -4.96 -22.31 -7.03
CA TYR A 203 -5.80 -21.71 -8.06
C TYR A 203 -6.28 -22.72 -9.11
N ARG A 204 -5.44 -23.67 -9.48
CA ARG A 204 -5.76 -24.74 -10.44
C ARG A 204 -6.74 -25.75 -9.85
N GLU A 205 -6.58 -26.14 -8.59
CA GLU A 205 -7.53 -26.99 -7.87
C GLU A 205 -8.90 -26.31 -7.78
N ARG A 206 -8.93 -25.02 -7.42
CA ARG A 206 -10.15 -24.20 -7.48
C ARG A 206 -10.75 -24.20 -8.88
N ALA A 207 -9.95 -24.01 -9.92
CA ALA A 207 -10.44 -23.99 -11.30
C ALA A 207 -11.10 -25.32 -11.70
N ARG A 208 -10.58 -26.46 -11.27
CA ARG A 208 -11.20 -27.78 -11.50
C ARG A 208 -12.57 -27.89 -10.85
N LEU A 209 -12.71 -27.43 -9.61
CA LEU A 209 -14.00 -27.44 -8.90
C LEU A 209 -15.01 -26.48 -9.55
N VAL A 210 -14.57 -25.29 -9.98
CA VAL A 210 -15.42 -24.32 -10.67
C VAL A 210 -15.83 -24.85 -12.05
N ALA A 211 -14.95 -25.54 -12.77
CA ALA A 211 -15.28 -26.21 -14.04
C ALA A 211 -16.36 -27.27 -13.86
N PHE A 212 -16.31 -28.05 -12.77
CA PHE A 212 -17.37 -28.98 -12.41
C PHE A 212 -18.69 -28.25 -12.15
N LEU A 213 -18.69 -27.17 -11.36
CA LEU A 213 -19.91 -26.38 -11.12
C LEU A 213 -20.48 -25.82 -12.44
N ALA A 214 -19.63 -25.33 -13.33
CA ALA A 214 -20.03 -24.82 -14.65
C ALA A 214 -20.52 -25.92 -15.62
N ALA A 215 -20.23 -27.20 -15.34
CA ALA A 215 -20.80 -28.32 -16.08
C ALA A 215 -22.20 -28.70 -15.58
N VAL A 216 -22.49 -28.44 -14.29
CA VAL A 216 -23.77 -28.78 -13.66
C VAL A 216 -24.81 -27.67 -13.81
N PHE A 217 -24.37 -26.42 -13.79
CA PHE A 217 -25.23 -25.24 -13.84
C PHE A 217 -24.98 -24.41 -15.10
N PRO A 218 -25.97 -23.63 -15.59
CA PRO A 218 -25.75 -22.70 -16.68
C PRO A 218 -24.57 -21.76 -16.39
N ALA A 219 -23.63 -21.68 -17.32
CA ALA A 219 -22.44 -20.86 -17.16
C ALA A 219 -21.99 -20.22 -18.48
N VAL A 220 -21.34 -19.06 -18.37
CA VAL A 220 -20.68 -18.36 -19.48
C VAL A 220 -19.34 -17.80 -19.04
N ILE A 221 -18.45 -17.53 -20.00
CA ILE A 221 -17.17 -16.85 -19.79
C ILE A 221 -17.15 -15.53 -20.54
N ALA A 222 -16.72 -14.45 -19.90
CA ALA A 222 -16.51 -13.15 -20.53
C ALA A 222 -15.23 -12.47 -20.04
N TYR A 223 -14.72 -11.54 -20.85
CA TYR A 223 -13.62 -10.63 -20.53
C TYR A 223 -14.20 -9.22 -20.31
N ASN A 224 -14.75 -8.98 -19.13
CA ASN A 224 -15.54 -7.77 -18.84
C ASN A 224 -15.27 -7.15 -17.46
N ASP A 225 -14.21 -7.59 -16.78
CA ASP A 225 -13.69 -6.89 -15.60
C ASP A 225 -12.68 -5.82 -16.05
N GLU A 226 -13.05 -4.54 -15.95
CA GLU A 226 -12.19 -3.41 -16.30
C GLU A 226 -10.93 -3.33 -15.44
N GLN A 227 -10.96 -3.88 -14.21
CA GLN A 227 -9.81 -3.88 -13.31
C GLN A 227 -8.80 -4.99 -13.64
N SER A 228 -9.27 -6.04 -14.33
CA SER A 228 -8.48 -7.22 -14.69
C SER A 228 -8.83 -7.71 -16.10
N PRO A 229 -8.64 -6.89 -17.16
CA PRO A 229 -9.14 -7.16 -18.50
C PRO A 229 -8.55 -8.42 -19.15
N GLU A 230 -7.38 -8.86 -18.68
CA GLU A 230 -6.71 -10.08 -19.12
C GLU A 230 -7.19 -11.36 -18.41
N TRP A 231 -7.98 -11.22 -17.34
CA TRP A 231 -8.51 -12.34 -16.57
C TRP A 231 -9.97 -12.60 -16.91
N PRO A 232 -10.28 -13.67 -17.67
CA PRO A 232 -11.66 -14.03 -17.95
C PRO A 232 -12.39 -14.42 -16.67
N VAL A 233 -13.65 -14.03 -16.60
CA VAL A 233 -14.54 -14.35 -15.49
C VAL A 233 -15.51 -15.43 -15.94
N VAL A 234 -15.57 -16.53 -15.18
CA VAL A 234 -16.64 -17.52 -15.29
C VAL A 234 -17.81 -17.05 -14.44
N TYR A 235 -18.98 -16.93 -15.04
CA TYR A 235 -20.24 -16.67 -14.38
C TYR A 235 -21.07 -17.96 -14.35
N VAL A 236 -21.47 -18.40 -13.16
CA VAL A 236 -22.29 -19.59 -12.96
C VAL A 236 -23.63 -19.15 -12.35
N ASP A 237 -24.72 -19.42 -13.04
CA ASP A 237 -26.07 -19.09 -12.57
C ASP A 237 -26.65 -20.28 -11.79
N THR A 238 -26.94 -20.09 -10.51
CA THR A 238 -27.44 -21.15 -9.63
C THR A 238 -28.80 -20.76 -9.05
N PRO A 239 -29.59 -21.73 -8.55
CA PRO A 239 -30.82 -21.42 -7.82
C PRO A 239 -30.63 -20.56 -6.56
N CYS A 240 -29.39 -20.38 -6.09
CA CYS A 240 -29.03 -19.54 -4.95
C CYS A 240 -28.45 -18.18 -5.37
N GLY A 241 -28.49 -17.84 -6.67
CA GLY A 241 -27.91 -16.63 -7.24
C GLY A 241 -26.63 -16.90 -8.03
N GLN A 242 -26.08 -15.84 -8.62
CA GLN A 242 -24.87 -15.91 -9.45
C GLN A 242 -23.63 -16.15 -8.58
N LEU A 243 -22.69 -16.94 -9.10
CA LEU A 243 -21.35 -17.11 -8.56
C LEU A 243 -20.33 -16.72 -9.65
N SER A 244 -19.24 -16.06 -9.28
CA SER A 244 -18.21 -15.65 -10.24
C SER A 244 -16.77 -15.86 -9.75
N TRP A 245 -15.88 -16.20 -10.68
CA TRP A 245 -14.44 -16.33 -10.43
C TRP A 245 -13.62 -15.94 -11.66
N HIS A 246 -12.53 -15.20 -11.43
CA HIS A 246 -11.45 -15.10 -12.41
C HIS A 246 -10.73 -16.43 -12.59
N ILE A 247 -10.49 -16.79 -13.84
CA ILE A 247 -9.77 -17.99 -14.23
C ILE A 247 -8.47 -17.59 -14.92
N ALA A 248 -7.37 -18.22 -14.51
CA ALA A 248 -6.08 -18.02 -15.16
C ALA A 248 -6.12 -18.61 -16.59
N GLU A 249 -5.50 -17.93 -17.55
CA GLU A 249 -5.50 -18.34 -18.96
C GLU A 249 -5.04 -19.80 -19.16
N ARG A 250 -4.00 -20.23 -18.44
CA ARG A 250 -3.46 -21.60 -18.45
C ARG A 250 -4.45 -22.69 -18.02
N ASP A 251 -5.53 -22.34 -17.35
CA ASP A 251 -6.53 -23.27 -16.82
C ASP A 251 -7.86 -23.19 -17.59
N LEU A 252 -7.95 -22.33 -18.61
CA LEU A 252 -9.15 -22.20 -19.47
C LEU A 252 -9.49 -23.47 -20.25
N TYR A 253 -8.53 -24.37 -20.47
CA TYR A 253 -8.78 -25.67 -21.09
C TYR A 253 -9.75 -26.54 -20.27
N LEU A 254 -9.88 -26.28 -18.96
CA LEU A 254 -10.86 -26.96 -18.09
C LEU A 254 -12.31 -26.55 -18.40
N PHE A 255 -12.50 -25.47 -19.15
CA PHE A 255 -13.80 -24.84 -19.43
C PHE A 255 -14.16 -24.88 -20.92
N GLU A 256 -13.60 -25.81 -21.69
CA GLU A 256 -13.92 -25.94 -23.13
C GLU A 256 -15.41 -26.17 -23.40
N HIS A 257 -16.15 -26.73 -22.44
CA HIS A 257 -17.60 -26.92 -22.50
C HIS A 257 -18.42 -25.66 -22.22
N VAL A 258 -17.79 -24.59 -21.72
CA VAL A 258 -18.47 -23.35 -21.34
C VAL A 258 -18.42 -22.35 -22.49
N GLN A 259 -19.59 -21.80 -22.86
CA GLN A 259 -19.69 -20.80 -23.91
C GLN A 259 -18.95 -19.51 -23.53
N ARG A 260 -18.08 -19.02 -24.41
CA ARG A 260 -17.52 -17.67 -24.33
C ARG A 260 -18.49 -16.67 -24.97
N VAL A 261 -18.74 -15.55 -24.30
CA VAL A 261 -19.69 -14.51 -24.70
C VAL A 261 -19.04 -13.14 -24.66
N ASP A 262 -19.65 -12.17 -25.34
CA ASP A 262 -19.22 -10.78 -25.29
C ASP A 262 -19.45 -10.18 -23.89
N GLY A 263 -18.65 -9.17 -23.53
CA GLY A 263 -18.71 -8.55 -22.20
C GLY A 263 -20.04 -7.87 -21.85
N GLY A 264 -20.88 -7.57 -22.84
CA GLY A 264 -22.23 -7.04 -22.67
C GLY A 264 -23.34 -8.09 -22.58
N ASP A 265 -23.04 -9.38 -22.61
CA ASP A 265 -24.04 -10.44 -22.45
C ASP A 265 -24.64 -10.38 -21.03
N VAL A 266 -25.98 -10.38 -20.95
CA VAL A 266 -26.70 -10.30 -19.67
C VAL A 266 -26.35 -11.45 -18.71
N ARG A 267 -25.98 -12.63 -19.23
CA ARG A 267 -25.55 -13.78 -18.42
C ARG A 267 -24.19 -13.57 -17.78
N ALA A 268 -23.37 -12.68 -18.35
CA ALA A 268 -22.07 -12.27 -17.84
C ALA A 268 -22.12 -10.94 -17.06
N ALA A 269 -23.31 -10.40 -16.80
CA ALA A 269 -23.45 -9.20 -15.97
C ALA A 269 -23.25 -9.58 -14.50
N TRP A 270 -22.23 -9.00 -13.85
CA TRP A 270 -21.99 -9.21 -12.43
C TRP A 270 -23.13 -8.61 -11.59
N ASP A 271 -23.69 -9.40 -10.69
CA ASP A 271 -24.83 -8.99 -9.86
C ASP A 271 -24.44 -8.18 -8.59
N GLY A 272 -23.16 -7.82 -8.44
CA GLY A 272 -22.65 -6.99 -7.34
C GLY A 272 -22.25 -7.77 -6.08
N HIS A 273 -22.26 -9.10 -6.10
CA HIS A 273 -21.90 -9.90 -4.92
C HIS A 273 -20.44 -9.74 -4.49
N ASN A 274 -20.21 -9.64 -3.18
CA ASN A 274 -18.87 -9.78 -2.62
C ASN A 274 -18.47 -11.25 -2.42
N THR A 275 -17.20 -11.48 -2.07
CA THR A 275 -16.66 -12.83 -1.83
C THR A 275 -17.42 -13.61 -0.76
N GLY A 276 -17.81 -12.95 0.35
CA GLY A 276 -18.56 -13.58 1.43
C GLY A 276 -19.96 -14.02 0.99
N GLU A 277 -20.69 -13.16 0.28
CA GLU A 277 -22.00 -13.46 -0.28
C GLU A 277 -21.95 -14.64 -1.24
N LYS A 278 -20.94 -14.69 -2.13
CA LYS A 278 -20.71 -15.83 -3.02
C LYS A 278 -20.60 -17.16 -2.25
N TYR A 279 -19.86 -17.19 -1.14
CA TYR A 279 -19.68 -18.41 -0.36
C TYR A 279 -20.92 -18.79 0.46
N VAL A 280 -21.70 -17.80 0.94
CA VAL A 280 -23.02 -18.07 1.54
C VAL A 280 -23.95 -18.72 0.53
N ARG A 281 -24.00 -18.22 -0.71
CA ARG A 281 -24.80 -18.81 -1.79
C ARG A 281 -24.35 -20.24 -2.13
N LEU A 282 -23.04 -20.49 -2.16
CA LEU A 282 -22.50 -21.83 -2.37
C LEU A 282 -22.89 -22.79 -1.23
N GLN A 283 -22.86 -22.34 0.02
CA GLN A 283 -23.33 -23.14 1.15
C GLN A 283 -24.83 -23.47 1.01
N GLN A 284 -25.67 -22.48 0.69
CA GLN A 284 -27.09 -22.69 0.44
C GLN A 284 -27.34 -23.69 -0.69
N LEU A 285 -26.49 -23.68 -1.72
CA LEU A 285 -26.56 -24.63 -2.84
C LEU A 285 -26.26 -26.07 -2.39
N VAL A 286 -25.25 -26.25 -1.52
CA VAL A 286 -24.95 -27.56 -0.91
C VAL A 286 -26.13 -28.05 -0.08
N GLU A 287 -26.67 -27.21 0.80
CA GLU A 287 -27.82 -27.55 1.65
C GLU A 287 -29.03 -27.98 0.81
N ARG A 288 -29.34 -27.26 -0.27
CA ARG A 288 -30.42 -27.61 -1.20
C ARG A 288 -30.18 -28.93 -1.95
N THR A 289 -28.95 -29.19 -2.35
CA THR A 289 -28.58 -30.42 -3.07
C THR A 289 -28.75 -31.63 -2.16
N VAL A 290 -28.24 -31.55 -0.92
CA VAL A 290 -28.38 -32.61 0.08
C VAL A 290 -29.85 -32.86 0.43
N LEU A 291 -30.66 -31.81 0.57
CA LEU A 291 -32.09 -31.96 0.87
C LEU A 291 -32.87 -32.62 -0.28
N ARG A 292 -32.52 -32.34 -1.54
CA ARG A 292 -33.14 -33.00 -2.70
C ARG A 292 -32.87 -34.51 -2.73
N GLU A 293 -31.66 -34.93 -2.38
CA GLU A 293 -31.29 -36.36 -2.38
C GLU A 293 -31.90 -37.13 -1.20
N ARG A 294 -32.17 -36.43 -0.08
CA ARG A 294 -32.73 -37.04 1.14
C ARG A 294 -34.26 -37.04 1.18
N ALA A 295 -34.92 -36.31 0.29
CA ALA A 295 -36.36 -36.42 0.15
C ALA A 295 -36.70 -37.86 -0.29
N PRO A 296 -37.50 -38.62 0.48
CA PRO A 296 -37.94 -39.92 0.04
C PRO A 296 -38.65 -39.77 -1.31
N ALA A 297 -38.50 -40.76 -2.19
CA ALA A 297 -39.25 -40.83 -3.44
C ALA A 297 -40.74 -41.02 -3.13
N GLU A 298 -41.39 -39.95 -2.67
CA GLU A 298 -42.82 -39.93 -2.39
C GLU A 298 -43.54 -39.92 -3.73
N GLY A 299 -44.18 -41.05 -4.07
CA GLY A 299 -45.23 -41.08 -5.08
C GLY A 299 -44.97 -41.93 -6.34
N GLY A 300 -44.17 -42.98 -6.26
CA GLY A 300 -44.26 -44.08 -7.24
C GLY A 300 -45.43 -45.00 -6.92
N MET A 301 -46.67 -44.53 -7.14
CA MET A 301 -47.88 -45.37 -7.23
C MET A 301 -48.38 -45.35 -8.67
#